data_AF-A0A855Y1Q4-F1
#
_entry.id   AF-A0A855Y1Q4-F1
#
_cell.length_a   1.000
_cell.length_b   1.000
_cell.length_c   1.000
_cell.angle_alpha   90.00
_cell.angle_beta   90.00
_cell.angle_gamma   90.00
#
_symmetry.space_group_name_H-M   'P 1'
#
loop_
_entity.id
_entity.type
_entity.pdbx_description
1 polymer ?
#
loop_
_entity_poly.entity_id
_entity_poly.type
_entity_poly.pdbx_seq_one_letter_code
_entity_poly.pdbx_strand_id
1 'polypeptide(L)'
;MIVDLTPVTLAEKSMLSNLYQLYHYDFSEYTSEDINQEGKYDVNIDFIWEGDKRWRPYFIMISGTIAGFVIVLLENLDTDPDPTHVIYDFMILKKFRRSGVGYAAAMQIFELYKAN
;
A
#
# COMPACT_ATOMS: atom_id res chain seq x y z
N MET A 1 -6.52 -2.40 20.35
CA MET A 1 -6.85 -2.46 18.91
C MET A 1 -5.83 -3.37 18.28
N ILE A 2 -6.28 -4.43 17.59
CA ILE A 2 -5.38 -5.35 16.88
C ILE A 2 -5.46 -4.99 15.41
N VAL A 3 -4.31 -4.68 14.82
CA VAL A 3 -4.12 -4.46 13.39
C VAL A 3 -3.47 -5.71 12.85
N ASP A 4 -3.96 -6.24 11.74
CA ASP A 4 -3.37 -7.38 11.06
C ASP A 4 -2.90 -6.97 9.66
N LEU A 5 -1.78 -7.54 9.21
CA LEU A 5 -1.29 -7.39 7.85
C LEU A 5 -1.57 -8.69 7.09
N THR A 6 -2.39 -8.62 6.04
CA THR A 6 -2.73 -9.77 5.19
C THR A 6 -2.08 -9.60 3.82
N PRO A 7 -1.21 -10.52 3.36
CA PRO A 7 -0.64 -10.44 2.02
C PRO A 7 -1.72 -10.36 0.95
N VAL A 8 -1.54 -9.49 -0.04
CA VAL A 8 -2.47 -9.39 -1.18
C VAL A 8 -2.05 -10.39 -2.26
N THR A 9 -2.96 -11.29 -2.60
CA THR A 9 -2.75 -12.25 -3.68
C THR A 9 -3.09 -11.63 -5.04
N LEU A 10 -2.62 -12.26 -6.13
CA LEU A 10 -2.98 -11.84 -7.49
C LEU A 10 -4.50 -11.89 -7.72
N ALA A 11 -5.21 -12.84 -7.09
CA ALA A 11 -6.67 -12.94 -7.17
C ALA A 11 -7.38 -11.72 -6.54
N GLU A 12 -6.73 -11.03 -5.62
CA GLU A 12 -7.25 -9.84 -4.92
C GLU A 12 -6.77 -8.52 -5.56
N LYS A 13 -6.06 -8.59 -6.70
CA LYS A 13 -5.56 -7.42 -7.43
C LYS A 13 -6.65 -6.37 -7.71
N SER A 14 -7.85 -6.80 -8.11
CA SER A 14 -8.97 -5.89 -8.37
C SER A 14 -9.42 -5.14 -7.11
N MET A 15 -9.38 -5.80 -5.95
CA MET A 15 -9.70 -5.18 -4.67
C MET A 15 -8.65 -4.12 -4.30
N LEU A 16 -7.36 -4.42 -4.47
CA LEU A 16 -6.30 -3.46 -4.24
C LEU A 16 -6.38 -2.28 -5.21
N SER A 17 -6.64 -2.52 -6.50
CA SER A 17 -6.84 -1.46 -7.51
C SER A 17 -7.98 -0.51 -7.13
N ASN A 18 -9.09 -1.03 -6.60
CA ASN A 18 -10.19 -0.20 -6.09
C ASN A 18 -9.79 0.65 -4.87
N LEU A 19 -8.89 0.17 -4.00
CA LEU A 19 -8.36 0.98 -2.90
C LEU A 19 -7.41 2.06 -3.42
N TYR A 20 -6.63 1.79 -4.47
CA TYR A 20 -5.81 2.81 -5.13
C TYR A 20 -6.67 3.95 -5.69
N GLN A 21 -7.88 3.69 -6.19
CA GLN A 21 -8.79 4.80 -6.59
C GLN A 21 -9.04 5.78 -5.43
N LEU A 22 -9.21 5.26 -4.21
CA LEU A 22 -9.39 6.08 -3.00
C LEU A 22 -8.08 6.75 -2.57
N TYR A 23 -6.94 6.10 -2.80
CA TYR A 23 -5.61 6.66 -2.56
C TYR A 23 -5.35 7.89 -3.43
N HIS A 24 -5.56 7.75 -4.75
CA HIS A 24 -5.43 8.86 -5.70
C HIS A 24 -6.43 9.98 -5.38
N TYR A 25 -7.68 9.63 -5.06
CA TYR A 25 -8.67 10.62 -4.63
C TYR A 25 -8.22 11.40 -3.39
N ASP A 26 -7.61 10.74 -2.40
CA ASP A 26 -7.08 11.41 -1.22
C ASP A 26 -5.88 12.33 -1.52
N PHE A 27 -5.18 12.11 -2.63
CA PHE A 27 -4.14 13.00 -3.13
C PHE A 27 -4.63 14.06 -4.11
N SER A 28 -5.90 14.03 -4.54
CA SER A 28 -6.44 14.95 -5.56
C SER A 28 -6.37 16.44 -5.18
N GLU A 29 -6.23 16.76 -3.89
CA GLU A 29 -5.99 18.15 -3.45
C GLU A 29 -4.57 18.63 -3.76
N TYR A 30 -3.64 17.71 -3.97
CA TYR A 30 -2.21 17.94 -4.19
C TYR A 30 -1.76 17.57 -5.60
N THR A 31 -2.53 16.74 -6.29
CA THR A 31 -2.30 16.36 -7.68
C THR A 31 -3.28 17.11 -8.59
N SER A 32 -2.95 17.21 -9.88
CA SER A 32 -3.87 17.70 -10.91
C SER A 32 -4.28 16.56 -11.83
N GLU A 33 -4.42 15.35 -11.27
CA GLU A 33 -4.76 14.15 -12.00
C GLU A 33 -6.27 14.13 -12.29
N ASP A 34 -6.62 14.04 -13.57
CA ASP A 34 -7.99 13.93 -14.02
C ASP A 34 -8.46 12.46 -13.99
N ILE A 35 -9.74 12.24 -13.72
CA ILE A 35 -10.37 10.93 -13.91
C ILE A 35 -10.74 10.73 -15.38
N ASN A 36 -10.69 9.49 -15.83
CA ASN A 36 -11.11 9.11 -17.17
C ASN A 36 -12.65 9.09 -17.32
N GLN A 37 -13.14 8.79 -18.54
CA GLN A 37 -14.58 8.81 -18.86
C GLN A 37 -15.42 7.77 -18.08
N GLU A 38 -14.80 6.79 -17.44
CA GLU A 38 -15.47 5.83 -16.55
C GLU A 38 -15.54 6.32 -15.10
N GLY A 39 -15.01 7.50 -14.80
CA GLY A 39 -14.97 8.05 -13.45
C GLY A 39 -13.88 7.43 -12.56
N LYS A 40 -12.77 6.97 -13.16
CA LYS A 40 -11.66 6.33 -12.46
C LYS A 40 -10.34 7.05 -12.74
N TYR A 41 -9.43 7.00 -11.77
CA TYR A 41 -8.01 7.30 -11.98
C TYR A 41 -7.34 6.16 -12.77
N ASP A 42 -6.30 6.49 -13.52
CA ASP A 42 -5.53 5.53 -14.31
C ASP A 42 -4.53 4.77 -13.42
N VAL A 43 -5.08 3.84 -12.64
CA VAL A 43 -4.31 2.99 -11.71
C VAL A 43 -3.73 1.79 -12.45
N ASN A 44 -2.41 1.73 -12.56
CA ASN A 44 -1.68 0.54 -12.98
C ASN A 44 -0.82 0.00 -11.83
N ILE A 45 -1.15 -1.20 -11.37
CA ILE A 45 -0.44 -1.90 -10.28
C ILE A 45 0.08 -3.27 -10.71
N ASP A 46 0.21 -3.51 -12.01
CA ASP A 46 0.59 -4.79 -12.58
C ASP A 46 2.03 -5.16 -12.21
N PHE A 47 2.88 -4.14 -12.05
CA PHE A 47 4.27 -4.26 -11.66
C PHE A 47 4.49 -5.00 -10.33
N ILE A 48 3.49 -5.05 -9.46
CA ILE A 48 3.55 -5.76 -8.17
C ILE A 48 3.72 -7.27 -8.39
N TRP A 49 3.19 -7.83 -9.49
CA TRP A 49 3.21 -9.28 -9.75
C TRP A 49 3.95 -9.70 -11.04
N GLU A 50 4.03 -8.82 -12.04
CA GLU A 50 4.51 -9.20 -13.39
C GLU A 50 6.01 -9.05 -13.61
N GLY A 51 6.75 -8.51 -12.63
CA GLY A 51 8.18 -8.28 -12.75
C GLY A 51 8.93 -8.65 -11.48
N ASP A 52 9.26 -7.64 -10.70
CA ASP A 52 10.14 -7.76 -9.56
C ASP A 52 9.49 -8.54 -8.42
N LYS A 53 10.10 -9.68 -8.03
CA LYS A 53 9.59 -10.52 -6.94
C LYS A 53 9.85 -9.94 -5.55
N ARG A 54 10.35 -8.70 -5.44
CA ARG A 54 10.61 -8.01 -4.17
C ARG A 54 9.44 -7.15 -3.70
N TRP A 55 8.42 -6.95 -4.53
CA TRP A 55 7.18 -6.31 -4.13
C TRP A 55 6.42 -7.17 -3.11
N ARG A 56 5.93 -6.53 -2.05
CA ARG A 56 5.18 -7.14 -0.95
C ARG A 56 3.95 -6.29 -0.64
N PRO A 57 2.80 -6.59 -1.28
CA PRO A 57 1.55 -5.91 -1.00
C PRO A 57 0.85 -6.51 0.23
N TYR A 58 0.31 -5.66 1.09
CA TYR A 58 -0.50 -6.06 2.24
C TYR A 58 -1.78 -5.23 2.36
N PHE A 59 -2.89 -5.87 2.68
CA PHE A 59 -4.03 -5.21 3.29
C PHE A 59 -3.77 -4.98 4.78
N ILE A 60 -4.17 -3.80 5.25
CA ILE A 60 -4.17 -3.45 6.67
C ILE A 60 -5.59 -3.72 7.17
N MET A 61 -5.74 -4.64 8.12
CA MET A 61 -7.04 -5.14 8.59
C MET A 61 -7.28 -4.75 10.05
N ILE A 62 -8.54 -4.49 10.39
CA ILE A 62 -9.01 -4.33 11.78
C ILE A 62 -10.31 -5.11 11.93
N SER A 63 -10.29 -6.11 12.81
CA SER A 63 -11.48 -6.93 13.11
C SER A 63 -12.17 -7.46 11.85
N GLY A 64 -11.37 -7.96 10.89
CA GLY A 64 -11.85 -8.49 9.61
C GLY A 64 -12.26 -7.45 8.57
N THR A 65 -12.14 -6.15 8.86
CA THR A 65 -12.44 -5.06 7.91
C THR A 65 -11.16 -4.46 7.34
N ILE A 66 -11.12 -4.21 6.03
CA ILE A 66 -10.03 -3.48 5.39
C ILE A 66 -9.99 -2.05 5.92
N ALA A 67 -8.86 -1.69 6.51
CA ALA A 67 -8.56 -0.35 7.00
C ALA A 67 -7.64 0.45 6.07
N GLY A 68 -6.97 -0.21 5.14
CA GLY A 68 -6.02 0.39 4.23
C GLY A 68 -5.15 -0.64 3.53
N PHE A 69 -4.04 -0.20 2.95
CA PHE A 69 -3.03 -1.06 2.37
C PHE A 69 -1.63 -0.48 2.55
N VAL A 70 -0.63 -1.33 2.40
CA VAL A 70 0.78 -0.96 2.34
C VAL A 70 1.48 -1.78 1.27
N ILE A 71 2.29 -1.12 0.45
CA ILE A 71 3.17 -1.76 -0.53
C ILE A 71 4.61 -1.56 -0.07
N VAL A 72 5.34 -2.66 0.05
CA VAL A 72 6.77 -2.64 0.38
C VAL A 72 7.56 -3.14 -0.82
N LEU A 73 8.63 -2.44 -1.16
CA LEU A 73 9.67 -2.91 -2.08
C LEU A 73 10.89 -3.30 -1.25
N LEU A 74 11.29 -4.57 -1.29
CA LEU A 74 12.49 -5.03 -0.58
C LEU A 74 13.75 -4.76 -1.41
N GLU A 75 14.84 -4.37 -0.74
CA GLU A 75 16.18 -4.22 -1.36
C GLU A 75 16.16 -3.30 -2.59
N ASN A 76 15.64 -2.08 -2.43
CA ASN A 76 15.66 -1.11 -3.51
C ASN A 76 17.11 -0.85 -3.97
N LEU A 77 17.38 -1.13 -5.24
CA LEU A 77 18.73 -1.05 -5.82
C LEU A 77 19.13 0.38 -6.19
N ASP A 78 18.20 1.33 -6.15
CA ASP A 78 18.52 2.75 -6.33
C ASP A 78 19.44 3.30 -5.23
N THR A 79 19.65 2.54 -4.16
CA THR A 79 20.48 2.88 -2.99
C THR A 79 21.80 2.08 -2.91
N ASP A 80 22.27 1.49 -4.01
CA ASP A 80 23.58 0.80 -4.11
C ASP A 80 24.74 1.69 -3.58
N PRO A 81 25.62 1.18 -2.69
CA PRO A 81 25.82 -0.24 -2.31
C PRO A 81 25.02 -0.74 -1.10
N ASP A 82 24.12 0.06 -0.54
CA ASP A 82 23.36 -0.27 0.67
C ASP A 82 21.85 -0.39 0.36
N PRO A 83 21.38 -1.47 -0.30
CA PRO A 83 19.97 -1.65 -0.63
C PRO A 83 19.07 -1.51 0.60
N THR A 84 18.05 -0.65 0.50
CA THR A 84 17.10 -0.38 1.59
C THR A 84 15.71 -0.96 1.29
N HIS A 85 14.95 -1.32 2.32
CA HIS A 85 13.52 -1.61 2.15
C HIS A 85 12.74 -0.30 2.09
N VAL A 86 11.80 -0.19 1.15
CA VAL A 86 11.00 1.02 0.93
C VAL A 86 9.52 0.70 1.14
N ILE A 87 8.85 1.46 2.00
CA ILE A 87 7.39 1.56 1.96
C ILE A 87 7.06 2.45 0.77
N TYR A 88 6.61 1.84 -0.32
CA TYR A 88 6.40 2.51 -1.60
C TYR A 88 5.07 3.29 -1.60
N ASP A 89 3.98 2.64 -1.21
CA ASP A 89 2.67 3.27 -1.02
C ASP A 89 2.07 2.87 0.32
N PHE A 90 1.43 3.82 0.99
CA PHE A 90 0.83 3.61 2.31
C PHE A 90 -0.45 4.41 2.48
N MET A 91 -1.57 3.72 2.72
CA MET A 91 -2.87 4.35 2.88
C MET A 91 -3.63 3.79 4.06
N ILE A 92 -4.21 4.69 4.87
CA ILE A 92 -5.27 4.36 5.82
C ILE A 92 -6.54 5.08 5.39
N LEU A 93 -7.66 4.38 5.28
CA LEU A 93 -8.97 4.96 4.97
C LEU A 93 -9.34 6.01 6.02
N LYS A 94 -9.97 7.12 5.59
CA LYS A 94 -10.30 8.28 6.45
C LYS A 94 -10.99 7.90 7.77
N LYS A 95 -11.93 6.93 7.76
CA LYS A 95 -12.65 6.47 8.96
C LYS A 95 -11.75 5.83 10.04
N PHE A 96 -10.56 5.36 9.67
CA PHE A 96 -9.59 4.73 10.58
C PHE A 96 -8.40 5.63 10.89
N ARG A 97 -8.38 6.88 10.40
CA ARG A 97 -7.30 7.82 10.71
C ARG A 97 -7.41 8.34 12.14
N ARG A 98 -6.29 8.83 12.66
CA ARG A 98 -6.16 9.41 14.02
C ARG A 98 -6.53 8.47 15.17
N SER A 99 -6.61 7.16 14.91
CA SER A 99 -6.91 6.13 15.92
C SER A 99 -5.74 5.19 16.20
N GLY A 100 -4.54 5.49 15.68
CA GLY A 100 -3.31 4.71 15.88
C GLY A 100 -3.08 3.58 14.87
N VAL A 101 -4.02 3.33 13.95
CA VAL A 101 -3.95 2.24 12.96
C VAL A 101 -2.72 2.33 12.08
N GLY A 102 -2.46 3.51 11.49
CA GLY A 102 -1.31 3.70 10.61
C GLY A 102 0.02 3.47 11.33
N TYR A 103 0.14 3.93 12.57
CA TYR A 103 1.32 3.68 13.40
C TYR A 103 1.51 2.19 13.66
N ALA A 104 0.45 1.49 14.08
CA ALA A 104 0.52 0.05 14.34
C ALA A 104 0.88 -0.76 13.09
N ALA A 105 0.32 -0.42 11.93
CA ALA A 105 0.64 -1.08 10.66
C ALA A 105 2.11 -0.85 10.26
N ALA A 106 2.61 0.39 10.34
CA ALA A 106 3.99 0.72 10.02
C ALA A 106 4.99 -0.01 10.94
N MET A 107 4.72 -0.04 12.25
CA MET A 107 5.56 -0.77 13.20
C MET A 107 5.62 -2.27 12.92
N GLN A 108 4.51 -2.89 12.48
CA GLN A 108 4.53 -4.29 12.06
C GLN A 108 5.35 -4.51 10.79
N ILE A 109 5.28 -3.60 9.81
CA ILE A 109 6.11 -3.67 8.61
C ILE A 109 7.60 -3.59 8.97
N PHE A 110 7.98 -2.69 9.87
CA PHE A 110 9.38 -2.58 10.32
C PHE A 110 9.85 -3.83 11.09
N GLU A 111 8.98 -4.50 11.82
CA GLU A 111 9.33 -5.76 12.49
C GLU A 111 9.45 -6.93 11.49
N LEU A 112 8.59 -6.97 10.47
CA LEU A 112 8.63 -7.98 9.41
C LEU A 112 9.87 -7.84 8.52
N TYR A 113 10.28 -6.60 8.22
CA TYR A 113 11.38 -6.27 7.32
C TYR A 113 12.39 -5.36 8.00
N LYS A 114 13.27 -5.97 8.79
CA LYS A 114 14.36 -5.25 9.45
C LYS A 114 15.38 -4.83 8.41
N ALA A 115 15.65 -3.53 8.34
CA ALA A 115 16.86 -3.04 7.68
C ALA A 115 18.09 -3.45 8.52
N ASN A 116 19.22 -3.66 7.85
CA ASN A 116 20.51 -3.93 8.50
C ASN A 116 21.07 -2.68 9.20
#